data_AF-R6RUV1-F1
#
_entry.id   AF-R6RUV1-F1
#
_cell.length_a   1.000
_cell.length_b   1.000
_cell.length_c   1.000
_cell.angle_alpha   90.00
_cell.angle_beta   90.00
_cell.angle_gamma   90.00
#
_symmetry.space_group_name_H-M   'P 1'
#
loop_
_entity.id
_entity.type
_entity.pdbx_description
1 polymer ?
#
loop_
_entity_poly.entity_id
_entity_poly.type
_entity_poly.pdbx_seq_one_letter_code
_entity_poly.pdbx_strand_id
1 'polypeptide(L)'
;MSGAKGRKRKMTGDTGRAAKVPAVAICSALTPLILIYLLFFACQLPYYMSSFGGVLPDGYSYSGYARQGFFELCGVAVLDLLVIFLAGVLAKRNENGRKPVAVRIYSAVFSLITILLICSAMSKMIMYIGEYGLTGLRFYTSWFMILLGIVFLVLILHEIFPSMKTVATLFISFTVMFSALCFCDPDARIAQYNVESYLSGEIAETDTGSLAMLSEGAAPYVERLRDSDSAYYNCCNRVLITMKESRTSGVYFPLSFTSLKANEIYDRI
;
A
#
# COMPACT_ATOMS: atom_id res chain seq x y z
N MET A 1 78.90 7.66 -1.85
CA MET A 1 77.69 8.52 -1.88
C MET A 1 76.70 7.85 -2.83
N SER A 2 75.80 7.03 -2.30
CA SER A 2 74.41 7.38 -1.93
C SER A 2 73.55 7.77 -3.13
N GLY A 3 72.56 6.94 -3.45
CA GLY A 3 71.60 7.15 -4.52
C GLY A 3 70.45 6.14 -4.43
N ALA A 4 69.60 6.34 -3.42
CA ALA A 4 68.53 5.43 -3.01
C ALA A 4 67.51 5.15 -4.14
N LYS A 5 67.29 3.85 -4.40
CA LYS A 5 66.22 3.33 -5.25
C LYS A 5 64.88 3.46 -4.52
N GLY A 6 64.12 4.50 -4.85
CA GLY A 6 62.79 4.76 -4.30
C GLY A 6 61.80 3.62 -4.63
N ARG A 7 61.55 2.75 -3.65
CA ARG A 7 60.52 1.72 -3.68
C ARG A 7 59.16 2.41 -3.47
N LYS A 8 58.37 2.62 -4.53
CA LYS A 8 56.97 3.00 -4.39
C LYS A 8 56.20 1.85 -3.74
N ARG A 9 55.94 1.95 -2.43
CA ARG A 9 54.96 1.11 -1.74
C ARG A 9 53.58 1.50 -2.26
N LYS A 10 52.98 0.62 -3.06
CA LYS A 10 51.56 0.69 -3.43
C LYS A 10 50.78 0.29 -2.17
N MET A 11 50.34 1.28 -1.40
CA MET A 11 49.44 1.08 -0.27
C MET A 11 48.07 0.76 -0.85
N THR A 12 47.80 -0.53 -1.07
CA THR A 12 46.43 -1.01 -1.29
C THR A 12 45.70 -0.84 0.03
N GLY A 13 44.93 0.25 0.15
CA GLY A 13 43.95 0.40 1.19
C GLY A 13 42.99 -0.78 1.11
N ASP A 14 43.00 -1.61 2.14
CA ASP A 14 41.99 -2.64 2.38
C ASP A 14 40.71 -1.91 2.78
N THR A 15 39.93 -1.52 1.78
CA THR A 15 38.62 -0.90 1.99
C THR A 15 37.68 -1.98 2.51
N GLY A 16 37.58 -2.06 3.84
CA GLY A 16 36.48 -2.64 4.62
C GLY A 16 35.78 -3.82 3.96
N ARG A 17 36.41 -5.00 3.92
CA ARG A 17 35.71 -6.25 3.63
C ARG A 17 34.72 -6.51 4.76
N ALA A 18 33.46 -6.11 4.57
CA ALA A 18 32.36 -6.56 5.43
C ALA A 18 32.46 -8.08 5.59
N ALA A 19 32.62 -8.54 6.84
CA ALA A 19 32.82 -9.95 7.15
C ALA A 19 31.60 -10.74 6.66
N LYS A 20 31.80 -11.57 5.62
CA LYS A 20 30.72 -12.38 5.03
C LYS A 20 30.39 -13.52 5.98
N VAL A 21 29.16 -13.54 6.50
CA VAL A 21 28.71 -14.52 7.49
C VAL A 21 28.36 -15.84 6.76
N PRO A 22 28.78 -17.01 7.28
CA PRO A 22 28.39 -18.29 6.72
C PRO A 22 26.86 -18.46 6.79
N ALA A 23 26.28 -19.05 5.74
CA ALA A 23 24.83 -19.21 5.60
C ALA A 23 24.17 -19.89 6.82
N VAL A 24 24.89 -20.82 7.46
CA VAL A 24 24.42 -21.55 8.64
C VAL A 24 24.16 -20.62 9.82
N ALA A 25 25.00 -19.60 10.05
CA ALA A 25 24.81 -18.65 11.15
C ALA A 25 23.66 -17.66 10.88
N ILE A 26 23.43 -17.30 9.62
CA ILE A 26 22.25 -16.52 9.23
C ILE A 26 20.98 -17.36 9.41
N CYS A 27 20.99 -18.61 8.94
CA CYS A 27 19.86 -19.52 9.12
C CYS A 27 19.56 -19.77 10.60
N SER A 28 20.55 -20.01 11.45
CA SER A 28 20.33 -20.23 12.89
C SER A 28 19.70 -19.01 13.59
N ALA A 29 20.03 -17.80 13.16
CA ALA A 29 19.43 -16.58 13.68
C ALA A 29 18.01 -16.34 13.13
N LEU A 30 17.74 -16.72 11.88
CA LEU A 30 16.42 -16.61 11.26
C LEU A 30 15.42 -17.66 11.76
N THR A 31 15.86 -18.88 12.06
CA THR A 31 14.99 -19.99 12.48
C THR A 31 14.03 -19.66 13.63
N PRO A 32 14.47 -19.08 14.77
CA PRO A 32 13.54 -18.72 15.84
C PRO A 32 12.55 -17.62 15.41
N LEU A 33 12.97 -16.68 14.55
CA LEU A 33 12.08 -15.65 14.01
C LEU A 33 10.98 -16.26 13.14
N ILE A 34 11.34 -17.23 12.29
CA ILE A 34 10.40 -17.99 11.46
C ILE A 34 9.44 -18.78 12.32
N LEU A 35 9.93 -19.44 13.37
CA LEU A 35 9.10 -20.18 14.30
C LEU A 35 8.06 -19.28 14.97
N ILE A 36 8.47 -18.10 15.47
CA ILE A 36 7.55 -17.12 16.04
C ILE A 36 6.54 -16.64 15.00
N TYR A 37 6.97 -16.38 13.76
CA TYR A 37 6.09 -16.00 12.65
C TYR A 37 5.04 -17.06 12.35
N LEU A 38 5.46 -18.32 12.22
CA LEU A 38 4.57 -19.44 11.95
C LEU A 38 3.59 -19.65 13.10
N LEU A 39 4.03 -19.47 14.35
CA LEU A 39 3.19 -19.58 15.54
C LEU A 39 2.16 -18.45 15.59
N PHE A 40 2.58 -17.21 15.35
CA PHE A 40 1.69 -16.05 15.23
C PHE A 40 0.65 -16.24 14.12
N PHE A 41 1.09 -16.64 12.93
CA PHE A 41 0.22 -16.92 11.80
C PHE A 41 -0.74 -18.07 12.09
N ALA A 42 -0.27 -19.14 12.73
CA ALA A 42 -1.10 -20.29 13.11
C ALA A 42 -2.17 -19.90 14.13
N CYS A 43 -1.83 -19.08 15.14
CA CYS A 43 -2.79 -18.58 16.12
C CYS A 43 -3.83 -17.64 15.50
N GLN A 44 -3.47 -16.92 14.43
CA GLN A 44 -4.37 -15.99 13.76
C GLN A 44 -5.13 -16.57 12.57
N LEU A 45 -4.86 -17.81 12.16
CA LEU A 45 -5.61 -18.50 11.09
C LEU A 45 -7.14 -18.39 11.26
N PRO A 46 -7.74 -18.64 12.44
CA PRO A 46 -9.19 -18.51 12.63
C PRO A 46 -9.68 -17.07 12.43
N TYR A 47 -8.88 -16.10 12.88
CA TYR A 47 -9.16 -14.67 12.75
C TYR A 47 -9.06 -14.20 11.30
N TYR A 48 -8.13 -14.76 10.53
CA TYR A 48 -8.01 -14.54 9.09
C TYR A 48 -9.19 -15.13 8.33
N MET A 49 -9.59 -16.36 8.65
CA MET A 49 -10.78 -16.99 8.07
C MET A 49 -12.06 -16.21 8.39
N SER A 50 -12.18 -15.64 9.59
CA SER A 50 -13.29 -14.75 9.97
C SER A 50 -13.33 -13.47 9.12
N SER A 51 -12.17 -12.84 8.87
CA SER A 51 -12.09 -11.69 7.96
C SER A 51 -12.58 -12.05 6.56
N PHE A 52 -12.07 -13.14 5.97
CA PHE A 52 -12.48 -13.58 4.63
C PHE A 52 -13.96 -13.98 4.54
N GLY A 53 -14.56 -14.42 5.66
CA GLY A 53 -15.99 -14.67 5.77
C GLY A 53 -16.85 -13.42 5.93
N GLY A 54 -16.25 -12.22 6.04
CA GLY A 54 -16.99 -10.96 6.25
C GLY A 54 -17.63 -10.85 7.64
N VAL A 55 -17.17 -11.65 8.61
CA VAL A 55 -17.74 -11.68 9.96
C VAL A 55 -16.86 -10.87 10.90
N LEU A 56 -17.44 -9.81 11.47
CA LEU A 56 -16.83 -9.02 12.52
C LEU A 56 -16.84 -9.82 13.84
N PRO A 57 -15.69 -10.06 14.50
CA PRO A 57 -15.65 -10.74 15.78
C PRO A 57 -16.31 -9.93 16.90
N ASP A 58 -16.93 -10.61 17.86
CA ASP A 58 -17.58 -9.98 19.01
C ASP A 58 -16.62 -9.06 19.78
N GLY A 59 -17.10 -7.85 20.08
CA GLY A 59 -16.35 -6.83 20.85
C GLY A 59 -15.41 -5.95 20.03
N TYR A 60 -15.29 -6.15 18.71
CA TYR A 60 -14.55 -5.25 17.83
C TYR A 60 -15.48 -4.25 17.12
N SER A 61 -14.98 -3.04 16.87
CA SER A 61 -15.57 -2.13 15.89
C SER A 61 -14.91 -2.34 14.52
N TYR A 62 -15.64 -2.15 13.43
CA TYR A 62 -15.10 -2.27 12.06
C TYR A 62 -13.85 -1.39 11.85
N SER A 63 -13.85 -0.17 12.41
CA SER A 63 -12.73 0.77 12.32
C SER A 63 -11.50 0.31 13.11
N GLY A 64 -11.71 -0.17 14.34
CA GLY A 64 -10.64 -0.73 15.17
C GLY A 64 -10.01 -1.96 14.52
N TYR A 65 -10.87 -2.85 14.01
CA TYR A 65 -10.48 -4.09 13.34
C TYR A 65 -9.58 -3.85 12.12
N ALA A 66 -9.98 -2.92 11.24
CA ALA A 66 -9.21 -2.58 10.03
C ALA A 66 -7.90 -1.85 10.35
N ARG A 67 -7.91 -0.89 11.28
CA ARG A 67 -6.71 -0.12 11.64
C ARG A 67 -5.66 -0.99 12.31
N GLN A 68 -6.07 -1.87 13.22
CA GLN A 68 -5.15 -2.80 13.87
C GLN A 68 -4.50 -3.73 12.84
N GLY A 69 -5.30 -4.34 11.95
CA GLY A 69 -4.77 -5.22 10.90
C GLY A 69 -3.77 -4.50 9.97
N PHE A 70 -4.01 -3.23 9.65
CA PHE A 70 -3.08 -2.43 8.86
C PHE A 70 -1.73 -2.19 9.56
N PHE A 71 -1.73 -1.85 10.85
CA PHE A 71 -0.50 -1.61 11.60
C PHE A 71 0.30 -2.90 11.86
N GLU A 72 -0.40 -4.01 12.12
CA GLU A 72 0.22 -5.35 12.21
C GLU A 72 0.91 -5.70 10.90
N LEU A 73 0.23 -5.49 9.76
CA LEU A 73 0.81 -5.68 8.44
C LEU A 73 2.05 -4.80 8.23
N CYS A 74 2.00 -3.51 8.60
CA CYS A 74 3.15 -2.61 8.43
C CYS A 74 4.36 -3.08 9.24
N GLY A 75 4.15 -3.48 10.49
CA GLY A 75 5.22 -4.01 11.34
C GLY A 75 5.84 -5.28 10.75
N VAL A 76 5.00 -6.20 10.28
CA VAL A 76 5.44 -7.44 9.63
C VAL A 76 6.21 -7.15 8.35
N ALA A 77 5.67 -6.30 7.47
CA ALA A 77 6.30 -5.96 6.20
C ALA A 77 7.67 -5.30 6.38
N VAL A 78 7.82 -4.37 7.33
CA VAL A 78 9.11 -3.71 7.61
C VAL A 78 10.12 -4.73 8.13
N LEU A 79 9.72 -5.59 9.06
CA LEU A 79 10.60 -6.63 9.59
C LEU A 79 11.04 -7.59 8.48
N ASP A 80 10.12 -8.05 7.65
CA ASP A 80 10.41 -9.00 6.58
C ASP A 80 11.37 -8.38 5.53
N LEU A 81 11.12 -7.14 5.11
CA LEU A 81 12.02 -6.42 4.22
C LEU A 81 13.42 -6.25 4.85
N LEU A 82 13.51 -5.95 6.14
CA LEU A 82 14.77 -5.83 6.86
C LEU A 82 15.51 -7.17 6.91
N VAL A 83 14.80 -8.26 7.19
CA VAL A 83 15.36 -9.63 7.22
C VAL A 83 15.86 -10.04 5.84
N ILE A 84 15.07 -9.84 4.79
CA ILE A 84 15.45 -10.15 3.40
C ILE A 84 16.66 -9.31 2.97
N PHE A 85 16.69 -8.02 3.36
CA PHE A 85 17.81 -7.13 3.07
C PHE A 85 19.09 -7.57 3.79
N LEU A 86 19.04 -7.79 5.10
CA LEU A 86 20.20 -8.25 5.89
C LEU A 86 20.67 -9.62 5.42
N ALA A 87 19.77 -10.56 5.17
CA ALA A 87 20.12 -11.86 4.62
C ALA A 87 20.77 -11.74 3.24
N GLY A 88 20.33 -10.76 2.42
CA GLY A 88 20.93 -10.48 1.13
C GLY A 88 22.33 -9.87 1.21
N VAL A 89 22.58 -8.96 2.15
CA VAL A 89 23.85 -8.25 2.33
C VAL A 89 24.89 -9.13 3.04
N LEU A 90 24.47 -9.87 4.08
CA LEU A 90 25.36 -10.65 4.94
C LEU A 90 25.69 -12.04 4.38
N ALA A 91 24.83 -12.59 3.51
CA ALA A 91 25.06 -13.93 2.97
C ALA A 91 26.33 -13.99 2.12
N LYS A 92 27.23 -14.90 2.48
CA LYS A 92 28.35 -15.28 1.63
C LYS A 92 27.82 -15.84 0.31
N ARG A 93 27.98 -15.07 -0.77
CA ARG A 93 27.71 -15.53 -2.15
C ARG A 93 28.49 -16.81 -2.43
N ASN A 94 27.80 -17.79 -3.03
CA ASN A 94 28.41 -19.03 -3.50
C ASN A 94 29.36 -18.76 -4.70
N GLU A 95 30.09 -19.77 -5.16
CA GLU A 95 31.09 -19.68 -6.25
C GLU A 95 30.54 -19.01 -7.54
N ASN A 96 29.25 -19.23 -7.82
CA ASN A 96 28.55 -18.63 -8.96
C ASN A 96 28.02 -17.20 -8.70
N GLY A 97 28.40 -16.56 -7.59
CA GLY A 97 27.86 -15.27 -7.19
C GLY A 97 26.37 -15.31 -6.84
N ARG A 98 25.84 -16.44 -6.37
CA ARG A 98 24.41 -16.59 -6.01
C ARG A 98 24.21 -16.71 -4.50
N LYS A 99 23.06 -16.24 -3.99
CA LYS A 99 22.65 -16.45 -2.59
C LYS A 99 22.48 -17.96 -2.32
N PRO A 100 22.77 -18.44 -1.10
CA PRO A 100 22.52 -19.84 -0.72
C PRO A 100 21.05 -20.22 -0.89
N VAL A 101 20.76 -21.41 -1.43
CA VAL A 101 19.38 -21.87 -1.71
C VAL A 101 18.49 -21.85 -0.45
N ALA A 102 19.03 -22.14 0.73
CA ALA A 102 18.27 -22.07 1.98
C ALA A 102 17.74 -20.65 2.27
N VAL A 103 18.60 -19.63 2.13
CA VAL A 103 18.21 -18.21 2.33
C VAL A 103 17.14 -17.78 1.32
N ARG A 104 17.23 -18.33 0.10
CA ARG A 104 16.25 -18.11 -0.97
C ARG A 104 14.87 -18.64 -0.57
N ILE A 105 14.81 -19.90 -0.14
CA ILE A 105 13.56 -20.55 0.30
C ILE A 105 12.94 -19.79 1.48
N TYR A 106 13.73 -19.44 2.50
CA TYR A 106 13.22 -18.69 3.64
C TYR A 106 12.64 -17.33 3.25
N SER A 107 13.33 -16.58 2.39
CA SER A 107 12.85 -15.28 1.90
C SER A 107 11.53 -15.40 1.14
N ALA A 108 11.39 -16.45 0.31
CA ALA A 108 10.16 -16.73 -0.43
C ALA A 108 9.00 -17.11 0.50
N VAL A 109 9.25 -17.94 1.52
CA VAL A 109 8.23 -18.35 2.50
C VAL A 109 7.75 -17.14 3.31
N PHE A 110 8.67 -16.30 3.79
CA PHE A 110 8.29 -15.08 4.50
C PHE A 110 7.46 -14.14 3.62
N SER A 111 7.90 -13.89 2.39
CA SER A 111 7.16 -13.05 1.44
C SER A 111 5.76 -13.59 1.17
N LEU A 112 5.61 -14.93 1.07
CA LEU A 112 4.31 -15.57 0.88
C LEU A 112 3.39 -15.38 2.10
N ILE A 113 3.92 -15.55 3.32
CA ILE A 113 3.17 -15.30 4.56
C ILE A 113 2.72 -13.84 4.59
N THR A 114 3.62 -12.90 4.27
CA THR A 114 3.30 -11.47 4.23
C THR A 114 2.20 -11.15 3.22
N ILE A 115 2.19 -11.79 2.04
CA ILE A 115 1.09 -11.65 1.07
C ILE A 115 -0.25 -12.11 1.67
N LEU A 116 -0.28 -13.25 2.39
CA LEU A 116 -1.51 -13.72 3.04
C LEU A 116 -2.01 -12.73 4.10
N LEU A 117 -1.09 -12.09 4.84
CA LEU A 117 -1.42 -11.03 5.80
C LEU A 117 -1.99 -9.79 5.12
N ILE A 118 -1.42 -9.41 3.96
CA ILE A 118 -1.94 -8.31 3.15
C ILE A 118 -3.37 -8.62 2.71
N CYS A 119 -3.64 -9.82 2.20
CA CYS A 119 -4.98 -10.23 1.80
C CYS A 119 -5.98 -10.17 2.97
N SER A 120 -5.57 -10.61 4.16
CA SER A 120 -6.42 -10.48 5.35
C SER A 120 -6.67 -9.01 5.71
N ALA A 121 -5.63 -8.17 5.80
CA ALA A 121 -5.78 -6.76 6.14
C ALA A 121 -6.66 -6.02 5.12
N MET A 122 -6.53 -6.34 3.83
CA MET A 122 -7.41 -5.83 2.78
C MET A 122 -8.86 -6.26 2.99
N SER A 123 -9.11 -7.52 3.32
CA SER A 123 -10.47 -8.01 3.61
C SER A 123 -11.12 -7.25 4.78
N LYS A 124 -10.38 -6.96 5.85
CA LYS A 124 -10.86 -6.11 6.96
C LYS A 124 -11.16 -4.68 6.50
N MET A 125 -10.31 -4.12 5.65
CA MET A 125 -10.50 -2.78 5.10
C MET A 125 -11.73 -2.71 4.20
N ILE A 126 -11.99 -3.73 3.38
CA ILE A 126 -13.19 -3.84 2.54
C ILE A 126 -14.44 -3.88 3.42
N MET A 127 -14.43 -4.67 4.49
CA MET A 127 -15.53 -4.71 5.45
C MET A 127 -15.77 -3.35 6.11
N TYR A 128 -14.69 -2.63 6.45
CA TYR A 128 -14.76 -1.29 7.01
C TYR A 128 -15.30 -0.25 6.00
N ILE A 129 -14.97 -0.39 4.71
CA ILE A 129 -15.48 0.46 3.63
C ILE A 129 -16.96 0.15 3.35
N GLY A 130 -17.36 -1.12 3.38
CA GLY A 130 -18.77 -1.50 3.17
C GLY A 130 -19.70 -0.89 4.21
N GLU A 131 -19.26 -0.81 5.48
CA GLU A 131 -20.09 -0.27 6.56
C GLU A 131 -20.13 1.27 6.58
N TYR A 132 -19.00 1.95 6.35
CA TYR A 132 -18.90 3.41 6.55
C TYR A 132 -18.57 4.21 5.27
N GLY A 133 -18.61 3.56 4.12
CA GLY A 133 -18.19 4.14 2.85
C GLY A 133 -16.68 4.35 2.72
N LEU A 134 -16.30 4.89 1.56
CA LEU A 134 -14.92 5.18 1.20
C LEU A 134 -14.52 6.58 1.67
N THR A 135 -13.31 6.70 2.20
CA THR A 135 -12.69 7.99 2.57
C THR A 135 -11.29 8.04 1.97
N GLY A 136 -10.70 9.24 1.91
CA GLY A 136 -9.31 9.40 1.45
C GLY A 136 -8.34 8.50 2.20
N LEU A 137 -8.44 8.44 3.54
CA LEU A 137 -7.58 7.60 4.35
C LEU A 137 -7.72 6.11 4.01
N ARG A 138 -8.96 5.59 3.87
CA ARG A 138 -9.20 4.18 3.50
C ARG A 138 -8.71 3.88 2.08
N PHE A 139 -8.89 4.82 1.15
CA PHE A 139 -8.45 4.69 -0.23
C PHE A 139 -6.92 4.61 -0.34
N TYR A 140 -6.19 5.58 0.23
CA TYR A 140 -4.72 5.59 0.20
C TYR A 140 -4.11 4.41 0.98
N THR A 141 -4.74 4.02 2.09
CA THR A 141 -4.33 2.82 2.85
C THR A 141 -4.47 1.56 2.00
N SER A 142 -5.58 1.42 1.26
CA SER A 142 -5.82 0.28 0.36
C SER A 142 -4.83 0.26 -0.81
N TRP A 143 -4.58 1.42 -1.43
CA TRP A 143 -3.56 1.56 -2.47
C TRP A 143 -2.17 1.15 -1.97
N PHE A 144 -1.79 1.58 -0.76
CA PHE A 144 -0.50 1.22 -0.16
C PHE A 144 -0.39 -0.28 0.14
N MET A 145 -1.47 -0.93 0.60
CA MET A 145 -1.50 -2.38 0.80
C MET A 145 -1.30 -3.15 -0.51
N ILE A 146 -1.94 -2.70 -1.60
CA ILE A 146 -1.75 -3.30 -2.94
C ILE A 146 -0.30 -3.13 -3.41
N LEU A 147 0.28 -1.94 -3.20
CA LEU A 147 1.68 -1.66 -3.52
C LEU A 147 2.61 -2.61 -2.77
N LEU A 148 2.43 -2.79 -1.46
CA LEU A 148 3.18 -3.77 -0.66
C LEU A 148 3.02 -5.19 -1.22
N GLY A 149 1.80 -5.58 -1.61
CA GLY A 149 1.55 -6.89 -2.21
C GLY A 149 2.39 -7.12 -3.47
N ILE A 150 2.48 -6.11 -4.33
CA ILE A 150 3.31 -6.15 -5.54
C ILE A 150 4.81 -6.21 -5.19
N VAL A 151 5.27 -5.48 -4.17
CA VAL A 151 6.66 -5.55 -3.71
C VAL A 151 7.03 -6.98 -3.31
N PHE A 152 6.23 -7.61 -2.44
CA PHE A 152 6.49 -8.99 -2.00
C PHE A 152 6.35 -10.00 -3.14
N LEU A 153 5.42 -9.80 -4.07
CA LEU A 153 5.30 -10.63 -5.27
C LEU A 153 6.57 -10.56 -6.14
N VAL A 154 7.11 -9.36 -6.36
CA VAL A 154 8.36 -9.16 -7.10
C VAL A 154 9.56 -9.78 -6.36
N LEU A 155 9.58 -9.75 -5.03
CA LEU A 155 10.61 -10.43 -4.23
C LEU A 155 10.56 -11.96 -4.42
N ILE A 156 9.37 -12.56 -4.43
CA ILE A 156 9.20 -13.98 -4.75
C ILE A 156 9.66 -14.29 -6.18
N LEU A 157 9.27 -13.45 -7.15
CA LEU A 157 9.69 -13.62 -8.54
C LEU A 157 11.20 -13.49 -8.72
N HIS A 158 11.86 -12.56 -8.02
CA HIS A 158 13.32 -12.47 -8.00
C HIS A 158 13.96 -13.75 -7.47
N GLU A 159 13.29 -14.41 -6.53
CA GLU A 159 13.77 -15.64 -5.94
C GLU A 159 13.65 -16.85 -6.89
N ILE A 160 12.68 -16.82 -7.78
CA ILE A 160 12.51 -17.84 -8.84
C ILE A 160 13.42 -17.50 -10.03
N PHE A 161 13.45 -16.23 -10.45
CA PHE A 161 14.13 -15.71 -11.63
C PHE A 161 15.27 -14.73 -11.25
N PRO A 162 16.47 -15.23 -10.90
CA PRO A 162 17.57 -14.40 -10.42
C PRO A 162 18.18 -13.48 -11.48
N SER A 163 17.86 -13.66 -12.76
CA SER A 163 18.25 -12.77 -13.86
C SER A 163 17.41 -11.48 -13.91
N MET A 164 16.31 -11.40 -13.14
CA MET A 164 15.46 -10.23 -13.11
C MET A 164 16.14 -9.04 -12.43
N LYS A 165 15.99 -7.86 -13.03
CA LYS A 165 16.43 -6.58 -12.46
C LYS A 165 15.40 -6.08 -11.45
N THR A 166 15.39 -6.66 -10.25
CA THR A 166 14.39 -6.42 -9.19
C THR A 166 14.13 -4.93 -8.93
N VAL A 167 15.19 -4.13 -8.78
CA VAL A 167 15.07 -2.69 -8.50
C VAL A 167 14.36 -1.97 -9.64
N ALA A 168 14.67 -2.30 -10.89
CA ALA A 168 14.01 -1.71 -12.05
C ALA A 168 12.53 -2.14 -12.11
N THR A 169 12.23 -3.41 -11.88
CA THR A 169 10.85 -3.91 -11.84
C THR A 169 10.04 -3.21 -10.74
N LEU A 170 10.56 -3.08 -9.52
CA LEU A 170 9.90 -2.36 -8.43
C LEU A 170 9.67 -0.88 -8.78
N PHE A 171 10.66 -0.22 -9.37
CA PHE A 171 10.54 1.19 -9.78
C PHE A 171 9.48 1.38 -10.85
N ILE A 172 9.44 0.50 -11.87
CA ILE A 172 8.41 0.51 -12.91
C ILE A 172 7.03 0.27 -12.29
N SER A 173 6.88 -0.75 -11.43
CA SER A 173 5.61 -1.04 -10.76
C SER A 173 5.11 0.13 -9.93
N PHE A 174 5.99 0.76 -9.13
CA PHE A 174 5.64 1.95 -8.35
C PHE A 174 5.22 3.10 -9.27
N THR A 175 5.99 3.37 -10.33
CA THR A 175 5.68 4.46 -11.27
C THR A 175 4.34 4.24 -11.95
N VAL A 176 4.02 3.02 -12.39
CA VAL A 176 2.74 2.67 -13.01
C VAL A 176 1.60 2.86 -12.01
N MET A 177 1.73 2.35 -10.78
CA MET A 177 0.70 2.47 -9.75
C MET A 177 0.49 3.92 -9.29
N PHE A 178 1.56 4.69 -9.16
CA PHE A 178 1.51 6.09 -8.77
C PHE A 178 0.91 6.94 -9.90
N SER A 179 1.28 6.68 -11.16
CA SER A 179 0.65 7.32 -12.30
C SER A 179 -0.85 7.02 -12.35
N ALA A 180 -1.25 5.75 -12.16
CA ALA A 180 -2.66 5.38 -12.07
C ALA A 180 -3.38 6.15 -10.94
N LEU A 181 -2.75 6.30 -9.77
CA LEU A 181 -3.30 7.09 -8.66
C LEU A 181 -3.50 8.56 -9.04
N CYS A 182 -2.53 9.19 -9.72
CA CYS A 182 -2.61 10.57 -10.16
C CYS A 182 -3.69 10.82 -11.23
N PHE A 183 -3.87 9.88 -12.16
CA PHE A 183 -4.85 10.03 -13.25
C PHE A 183 -6.28 9.60 -12.89
N CYS A 184 -6.48 8.84 -11.80
CA CYS A 184 -7.78 8.28 -11.44
C CYS A 184 -8.73 9.30 -10.77
N ASP A 185 -8.22 10.47 -10.35
CA ASP A 185 -8.95 11.48 -9.56
C ASP A 185 -9.56 10.84 -8.29
N PRO A 186 -8.75 10.60 -7.23
CA PRO A 186 -9.18 9.89 -6.03
C PRO A 186 -10.46 10.45 -5.42
N ASP A 187 -10.59 11.76 -5.38
CA ASP A 187 -11.73 12.45 -4.78
C ASP A 187 -13.03 12.21 -5.58
N ALA A 188 -12.94 12.23 -6.91
CA ALA A 188 -14.05 11.85 -7.78
C ALA A 188 -14.48 10.40 -7.53
N ARG A 189 -13.52 9.47 -7.34
CA ARG A 189 -13.82 8.06 -7.07
C ARG A 189 -14.43 7.83 -5.70
N ILE A 190 -13.99 8.57 -4.70
CA ILE A 190 -14.57 8.54 -3.35
C ILE A 190 -16.02 9.02 -3.39
N ALA A 191 -16.27 10.16 -4.04
CA ALA A 191 -17.62 10.69 -4.20
C ALA A 191 -18.52 9.72 -4.98
N GLN A 192 -18.00 9.15 -6.07
CA GLN A 192 -18.71 8.15 -6.86
C GLN A 192 -19.15 6.96 -6.01
N TYR A 193 -18.20 6.34 -5.31
CA TYR A 193 -18.47 5.14 -4.52
C TYR A 193 -19.51 5.41 -3.43
N ASN A 194 -19.36 6.50 -2.68
CA ASN A 194 -20.28 6.82 -1.58
C ASN A 194 -21.70 7.12 -2.08
N VAL A 195 -21.83 7.92 -3.15
CA VAL A 195 -23.14 8.23 -3.74
C VAL A 195 -23.77 6.98 -4.32
N GLU A 196 -23.01 6.13 -5.01
CA GLU A 196 -23.54 4.88 -5.59
C GLU A 196 -23.97 3.88 -4.51
N SER A 197 -23.18 3.69 -3.46
CA SER A 197 -23.53 2.80 -2.34
C SER A 197 -24.71 3.30 -1.51
N TYR A 198 -24.94 4.62 -1.44
CA TYR A 198 -26.17 5.16 -0.86
C TYR A 198 -27.38 4.92 -1.75
N LEU A 199 -27.27 5.21 -3.05
CA LEU A 199 -28.37 5.03 -3.99
C LEU A 199 -28.74 3.55 -4.21
N SER A 200 -27.80 2.62 -4.01
CA SER A 200 -28.07 1.18 -4.03
C SER A 200 -28.66 0.64 -2.72
N GLY A 201 -28.66 1.44 -1.65
CA GLY A 201 -29.13 1.04 -0.31
C GLY A 201 -28.13 0.19 0.47
N GLU A 202 -26.86 0.10 0.03
CA GLU A 202 -25.79 -0.56 0.80
C GLU A 202 -25.43 0.22 2.06
N ILE A 203 -25.48 1.57 1.99
CA ILE A 203 -25.19 2.46 3.11
C ILE A 203 -26.44 3.29 3.40
N ALA A 204 -26.82 3.38 4.67
CA ALA A 204 -28.06 4.06 5.08
C ALA A 204 -28.03 5.58 4.85
N GLU A 205 -26.88 6.22 4.98
CA GLU A 205 -26.73 7.67 4.84
C GLU A 205 -25.37 8.04 4.23
N THR A 206 -25.33 9.15 3.48
CA THR A 206 -24.09 9.72 2.96
C THR A 206 -23.69 10.95 3.74
N ASP A 207 -22.45 10.98 4.25
CA ASP A 207 -21.90 12.17 4.90
C ASP A 207 -21.57 13.27 3.87
N THR A 208 -22.50 14.21 3.74
CA THR A 208 -22.33 15.40 2.88
C THR A 208 -21.20 16.33 3.33
N GLY A 209 -20.83 16.32 4.61
CA GLY A 209 -19.68 17.08 5.12
C GLY A 209 -18.37 16.53 4.58
N SER A 210 -18.24 15.20 4.51
CA SER A 210 -17.12 14.53 3.85
C SER A 210 -17.08 14.81 2.35
N LEU A 211 -18.23 14.89 1.67
CA LEU A 211 -18.30 15.27 0.26
C LEU A 211 -17.83 16.72 0.02
N ALA A 212 -18.12 17.64 0.94
CA ALA A 212 -17.70 19.04 0.85
C ALA A 212 -16.17 19.24 0.90
N MET A 213 -15.46 18.30 1.52
CA MET A 213 -14.00 18.34 1.67
C MET A 213 -13.25 17.76 0.47
N LEU A 214 -13.97 17.21 -0.52
CA LEU A 214 -13.40 16.64 -1.74
C LEU A 214 -13.15 17.74 -2.78
N SER A 215 -12.22 17.46 -3.70
CA SER A 215 -12.00 18.24 -4.92
C SER A 215 -13.26 18.36 -5.78
N GLU A 216 -13.27 19.32 -6.70
CA GLU A 216 -14.33 19.54 -7.70
C GLU A 216 -14.64 18.32 -8.58
N GLY A 217 -13.72 17.35 -8.67
CA GLY A 217 -13.98 16.07 -9.32
C GLY A 217 -15.19 15.33 -8.72
N ALA A 218 -15.56 15.65 -7.48
CA ALA A 218 -16.76 15.15 -6.81
C ALA A 218 -18.08 15.80 -7.29
N ALA A 219 -18.04 16.98 -7.92
CA ALA A 219 -19.22 17.77 -8.27
C ALA A 219 -20.28 17.00 -9.10
N PRO A 220 -19.92 16.19 -10.12
CA PRO A 220 -20.90 15.39 -10.87
C PRO A 220 -21.66 14.39 -9.99
N TYR A 221 -21.04 13.87 -8.95
CA TYR A 221 -21.63 12.89 -8.06
C TYR A 221 -22.49 13.57 -6.98
N VAL A 222 -22.07 14.75 -6.51
CA VAL A 222 -22.88 15.60 -5.63
C VAL A 222 -24.15 16.09 -6.34
N GLU A 223 -24.05 16.48 -7.62
CA GLU A 223 -25.21 16.83 -8.45
C GLU A 223 -26.17 15.64 -8.60
N ARG A 224 -25.64 14.45 -8.88
CA ARG A 224 -26.46 13.22 -8.96
C ARG A 224 -27.18 12.93 -7.65
N LEU A 225 -26.52 13.08 -6.50
CA LEU A 225 -27.14 12.89 -5.19
C LEU A 225 -28.25 13.92 -4.93
N ARG A 226 -28.00 15.20 -5.26
CA ARG A 226 -28.99 16.29 -5.19
C ARG A 226 -30.26 15.97 -5.96
N ASP A 227 -30.11 15.46 -7.18
CA ASP A 227 -31.22 15.21 -8.09
C ASP A 227 -31.96 13.91 -7.76
N SER A 228 -31.29 12.97 -7.09
CA SER A 228 -31.87 11.67 -6.73
C SER A 228 -32.68 11.70 -5.44
N ASP A 229 -32.32 12.55 -4.47
CA ASP A 229 -32.99 12.60 -3.17
C ASP A 229 -33.20 14.04 -2.67
N SER A 230 -34.47 14.42 -2.54
CA SER A 230 -34.90 15.74 -2.06
C SER A 230 -34.39 16.07 -0.65
N ALA A 231 -34.14 15.08 0.20
CA ALA A 231 -33.58 15.30 1.54
C ALA A 231 -32.16 15.90 1.48
N TYR A 232 -31.40 15.54 0.44
CA TYR A 232 -30.04 16.00 0.22
C TYR A 232 -29.94 17.26 -0.64
N TYR A 233 -31.06 17.77 -1.16
CA TYR A 233 -31.09 18.90 -2.10
C TYR A 233 -30.36 20.14 -1.57
N ASN A 234 -30.74 20.60 -0.37
CA ASN A 234 -30.16 21.80 0.25
C ASN A 234 -28.68 21.60 0.61
N CYS A 235 -28.32 20.44 1.16
CA CYS A 235 -26.94 20.14 1.53
C CYS A 235 -26.04 20.07 0.29
N CYS A 236 -26.45 19.35 -0.76
CA CYS A 236 -25.67 19.22 -1.99
C CYS A 236 -25.51 20.56 -2.72
N ASN A 237 -26.54 21.41 -2.75
CA ASN A 237 -26.40 22.75 -3.31
C ASN A 237 -25.37 23.59 -2.55
N ARG A 238 -25.35 23.55 -1.22
CA ARG A 238 -24.30 24.24 -0.43
C ARG A 238 -22.90 23.69 -0.72
N VAL A 239 -22.77 22.38 -0.87
CA VAL A 239 -21.49 21.74 -1.24
C VAL A 239 -21.02 22.20 -2.61
N LEU A 240 -21.88 22.19 -3.63
CA LEU A 240 -21.53 22.63 -4.99
C LEU A 240 -21.12 24.10 -5.03
N ILE A 241 -21.81 24.98 -4.27
CA ILE A 241 -21.43 26.39 -4.14
C ILE A 241 -20.05 26.52 -3.47
N THR A 242 -19.80 25.77 -2.40
CA THR A 242 -18.51 25.79 -1.68
C THR A 242 -17.36 25.33 -2.58
N MET A 243 -17.58 24.30 -3.40
CA MET A 243 -16.59 23.84 -4.39
C MET A 243 -16.33 24.90 -5.46
N LYS A 244 -17.38 25.58 -5.95
CA LYS A 244 -17.29 26.68 -6.93
C LYS A 244 -16.53 27.90 -6.38
N GLU A 245 -16.72 28.26 -5.12
CA GLU A 245 -15.97 29.34 -4.47
C GLU A 245 -14.49 28.96 -4.26
N SER A 246 -14.24 27.73 -3.83
CA SER A 246 -12.88 27.21 -3.66
C SER A 246 -12.09 27.26 -4.96
N ARG A 247 -12.74 26.97 -6.10
CA ARG A 247 -12.18 27.13 -7.45
C ARG A 247 -11.60 28.52 -7.70
N THR A 248 -12.36 29.55 -7.38
CA THR A 248 -12.08 30.94 -7.77
C THR A 248 -10.94 31.54 -6.95
N SER A 249 -10.57 30.89 -5.85
CA SER A 249 -9.54 31.34 -4.91
C SER A 249 -8.14 30.74 -5.14
N GLY A 250 -7.97 29.74 -6.04
CA GLY A 250 -6.71 29.00 -6.22
C GLY A 250 -6.18 28.92 -7.67
N VAL A 251 -4.92 28.52 -7.83
CA VAL A 251 -4.34 28.19 -9.15
C VAL A 251 -4.85 26.81 -9.57
N TYR A 252 -5.78 26.79 -10.53
CA TYR A 252 -6.47 25.59 -10.97
C TYR A 252 -5.84 25.00 -12.23
N PHE A 253 -5.56 23.69 -12.21
CA PHE A 253 -5.13 22.94 -13.40
C PHE A 253 -6.06 21.72 -13.57
N PRO A 254 -7.00 21.74 -14.52
CA PRO A 254 -7.91 20.63 -14.74
C PRO A 254 -7.15 19.45 -15.34
N LEU A 255 -6.83 18.47 -14.49
CA LEU A 255 -6.10 17.27 -14.89
C LEU A 255 -7.02 16.09 -15.28
N SER A 256 -8.32 16.15 -14.94
CA SER A 256 -9.27 15.04 -15.11
C SER A 256 -10.51 15.40 -15.93
N PHE A 257 -11.10 14.42 -16.62
CA PHE A 257 -12.37 14.59 -17.35
C PHE A 257 -13.54 14.98 -16.43
N THR A 258 -13.52 14.50 -15.17
CA THR A 258 -14.49 14.86 -14.12
C THR A 258 -14.44 16.34 -13.78
N SER A 259 -13.26 16.95 -13.80
CA SER A 259 -13.07 18.40 -13.62
C SER A 259 -13.73 19.23 -14.73
N LEU A 260 -13.73 18.73 -15.97
CA LEU A 260 -14.42 19.39 -17.09
C LEU A 260 -15.93 19.34 -16.94
N LYS A 261 -16.49 18.19 -16.53
CA LYS A 261 -17.92 18.07 -16.25
C LYS A 261 -18.37 18.98 -15.11
N ALA A 262 -17.51 19.22 -14.12
CA ALA A 262 -17.81 20.18 -13.06
C ALA A 262 -18.06 21.60 -13.60
N ASN A 263 -17.40 22.01 -14.69
CA ASN A 263 -17.65 23.32 -15.32
C ASN A 263 -19.11 23.48 -15.77
N GLU A 264 -19.62 22.48 -16.50
CA GLU A 264 -21.01 22.51 -17.00
C GLU A 264 -22.03 22.60 -15.86
N ILE A 265 -21.70 22.01 -14.71
CA ILE A 265 -22.54 22.03 -13.51
C ILE A 265 -22.53 23.42 -12.89
N TYR A 266 -21.36 24.03 -12.73
CA TYR A 266 -21.24 25.35 -12.13
C TYR A 266 -21.81 26.47 -13.00
N ASP A 267 -21.89 26.29 -14.32
CA ASP A 267 -22.55 27.24 -15.22
C ASP A 267 -24.09 27.21 -15.09
N ARG A 268 -24.65 26.10 -14.58
CA ARG A 268 -26.10 25.92 -14.35
C ARG A 268 -26.57 26.41 -12.97
N ILE A 269 -25.64 26.68 -12.05
CA ILE A 269 -25.89 27.05 -10.64
C ILE A 269 -25.46 28.49 -10.39
#